data_AF-A0A1I2HT14-F1
#
_entry.id   AF-A0A1I2HT14-F1
#
_cell.length_a   1.000
_cell.length_b   1.000
_cell.length_c   1.000
_cell.angle_alpha   90.00
_cell.angle_beta   90.00
_cell.angle_gamma   90.00
#
_symmetry.space_group_name_H-M   'P 1'
#
loop_
_entity.id
_entity.type
_entity.pdbx_description
1 polymer ?
#
loop_
_entity_poly.entity_id
_entity_poly.type
_entity_poly.pdbx_seq_one_letter_code
_entity_poly.pdbx_strand_id
1 'polypeptide(L)'
;MALNTDPIECYGDEAVAAAAIAGDFDLASPAERDAWSYRVWQRVALAVGFERELEAAVVVARGSRVRLAGLHAAALDAFEARARSFEGPPMVAPSRTTLAEVRHAAIYKMVAAGSRRANTWSVEADPTTLSGGACYPHLRIGEPLVMRRAFEVDTGPGYFADASTGPLPATDSACGWIGPMRLNLGTFPWVYGGNLSPSAPGLSWQTAGNHVPAVAAMRAAASMWTPLGNLSQDARVVAAQLGHFRRHTDPLVEDIPVWEVRGRPRPDGVLYRRGGLLYFPQGSLEIVVLLDPRGILGAVAYNYILERFAVFFAMRRAVLRARDVWTPEMERAAANNPDPCLRALPARKETSRAS
;
A
#
# COMPACT_ATOMS: atom_id res chain seq x y z
N MET A 1 -22.87 29.31 11.90
CA MET A 1 -21.44 29.04 11.65
C MET A 1 -21.25 27.54 11.58
N ALA A 2 -21.25 26.97 10.37
CA ALA A 2 -20.78 25.59 10.22
C ALA A 2 -19.25 25.66 10.27
N LEU A 3 -18.64 25.06 11.29
CA LEU A 3 -17.20 24.90 11.35
C LEU A 3 -16.79 24.17 10.06
N ASN A 4 -15.96 24.82 9.25
CA ASN A 4 -15.41 24.30 8.01
C ASN A 4 -14.27 23.33 8.35
N THR A 5 -14.60 22.29 9.12
CA THR A 5 -13.67 21.26 9.59
C THR A 5 -13.38 20.31 8.44
N ASP A 6 -12.11 19.99 8.23
CA ASP A 6 -11.69 19.03 7.21
C ASP A 6 -12.35 17.67 7.50
N PRO A 7 -13.04 17.04 6.53
CA PRO A 7 -13.86 15.85 6.78
C PRO A 7 -13.08 14.63 7.26
N ILE A 8 -11.74 14.68 7.27
CA ILE A 8 -10.89 13.62 7.81
C ILE A 8 -10.27 13.95 9.18
N GLU A 9 -10.61 15.08 9.81
CA GLU A 9 -10.12 15.45 11.15
C GLU A 9 -10.44 14.40 12.22
N CYS A 10 -11.53 13.66 12.07
CA CYS A 10 -11.90 12.60 13.01
C CYS A 10 -10.88 11.43 13.05
N TYR A 11 -9.98 11.32 12.07
CA TYR A 11 -8.87 10.37 12.05
C TYR A 11 -7.58 10.93 12.67
N GLY A 12 -7.58 12.19 13.12
CA GLY A 12 -6.46 12.87 13.77
C GLY A 12 -5.62 13.74 12.83
N ASP A 13 -4.84 14.65 13.43
CA ASP A 13 -4.01 15.63 12.71
C ASP A 13 -2.95 14.98 11.81
N GLU A 14 -2.47 13.79 12.17
CA GLU A 14 -1.52 13.03 11.37
C GLU A 14 -2.12 12.62 10.01
N ALA A 15 -3.40 12.24 9.98
CA ALA A 15 -4.10 11.90 8.74
C ALA A 15 -4.30 13.13 7.86
N VAL A 16 -4.65 14.27 8.47
CA VAL A 16 -4.78 15.58 7.79
C VAL A 16 -3.46 16.00 7.16
N ALA A 17 -2.36 15.89 7.91
CA ALA A 17 -1.01 16.21 7.47
C ALA A 17 -0.52 15.26 6.37
N ALA A 18 -0.77 13.95 6.50
CA ALA A 18 -0.43 12.98 5.48
C ALA A 18 -1.16 13.26 4.17
N ALA A 19 -2.47 13.53 4.20
CA ALA A 19 -3.24 13.84 2.99
C ALA A 19 -2.68 15.06 2.22
N ALA A 20 -2.08 16.03 2.90
CA ALA A 20 -1.45 17.18 2.24
C ALA A 20 -0.25 16.79 1.34
N ILE A 21 0.46 15.70 1.67
CA ILE A 21 1.61 15.20 0.88
C ILE A 21 1.16 14.74 -0.52
N ALA A 22 0.01 14.05 -0.61
CA ALA A 22 -0.50 13.56 -1.88
C ALA A 22 -1.15 14.66 -2.74
N GLY A 23 -1.49 15.81 -2.12
CA GLY A 23 -2.21 16.92 -2.73
C GLY A 23 -3.72 16.68 -2.81
N ASP A 24 -4.46 17.77 -2.88
CA ASP A 24 -5.92 17.78 -3.00
C ASP A 24 -6.38 17.63 -4.46
N PHE A 25 -7.64 17.24 -4.66
CA PHE A 25 -8.30 17.19 -5.97
C PHE A 25 -9.82 17.14 -5.82
N ASP A 26 -10.54 17.68 -6.80
CA ASP A 26 -11.99 17.53 -6.86
C ASP A 26 -12.37 16.16 -7.49
N LEU A 27 -12.99 15.31 -6.68
CA LEU A 27 -13.47 14.01 -7.14
C LEU A 27 -14.62 14.12 -8.15
N ALA A 28 -15.42 15.19 -8.09
CA ALA A 28 -16.52 15.42 -9.02
C ALA A 28 -16.02 15.80 -10.43
N SER A 29 -14.79 16.32 -10.53
CA SER A 29 -14.12 16.64 -11.79
C SER A 29 -13.36 15.42 -12.34
N PRO A 30 -13.81 14.80 -13.47
CA PRO A 30 -13.11 13.66 -14.05
C PRO A 30 -11.66 13.99 -14.43
N ALA A 31 -11.42 15.22 -14.92
CA ALA A 31 -10.08 15.65 -15.32
C ALA A 31 -9.12 15.76 -14.13
N GLU A 32 -9.56 16.33 -13.01
CA GLU A 32 -8.73 16.43 -11.80
C GLU A 32 -8.48 15.06 -11.17
N ARG A 33 -9.52 14.22 -11.08
CA ARG A 33 -9.41 12.84 -10.62
C ARG A 33 -8.41 12.05 -11.45
N ASP A 34 -8.52 12.08 -12.77
CA ASP A 34 -7.66 11.31 -13.66
C ASP A 34 -6.21 11.85 -13.60
N ALA A 35 -6.02 13.17 -13.52
CA ALA A 35 -4.70 13.79 -13.35
C ALA A 35 -4.06 13.43 -12.00
N TRP A 36 -4.84 13.44 -10.91
CA TRP A 36 -4.37 13.04 -9.58
C TRP A 36 -3.99 11.57 -9.56
N SER A 37 -4.85 10.68 -10.06
CA SER A 37 -4.58 9.25 -10.13
C SER A 37 -3.34 8.96 -10.98
N TYR A 38 -3.12 9.70 -12.07
CA TYR A 38 -1.92 9.51 -12.90
C TYR A 38 -0.65 9.90 -12.13
N ARG A 39 -0.66 11.03 -11.41
CA ARG A 39 0.47 11.42 -10.55
C ARG A 39 0.76 10.37 -9.47
N VAL A 40 -0.28 9.78 -8.87
CA VAL A 40 -0.12 8.68 -7.90
C VAL A 40 0.59 7.51 -8.54
N TRP A 41 0.16 7.07 -9.74
CA TRP A 41 0.79 5.98 -10.46
C TRP A 41 2.20 6.30 -10.93
N GLN A 42 2.49 7.53 -11.36
CA GLN A 42 3.86 7.94 -11.72
C GLN A 42 4.82 7.82 -10.53
N ARG A 43 4.39 8.24 -9.33
CA ARG A 43 5.21 8.09 -8.11
C ARG A 43 5.42 6.62 -7.73
N VAL A 44 4.38 5.80 -7.88
CA VAL A 44 4.49 4.35 -7.67
C VAL A 44 5.46 3.72 -8.69
N ALA A 45 5.31 4.07 -9.96
CA ALA A 45 6.15 3.55 -11.02
C ALA A 45 7.62 3.93 -10.81
N LEU A 46 7.89 5.18 -10.40
CA LEU A 46 9.23 5.65 -10.07
C LEU A 46 9.87 4.85 -8.94
N ALA A 47 9.15 4.64 -7.85
CA ALA A 47 9.69 3.92 -6.70
C ALA A 47 9.84 2.40 -6.92
N VAL A 48 9.08 1.85 -7.86
CA VAL A 48 9.02 0.39 -8.13
C VAL A 48 9.81 -0.01 -9.38
N GLY A 49 10.13 0.95 -10.25
CA GLY A 49 10.90 0.76 -11.48
C GLY A 49 10.07 0.21 -12.64
N PHE A 50 8.92 0.82 -12.95
CA PHE A 50 8.08 0.50 -14.12
C PHE A 50 7.56 1.73 -14.89
N GLU A 51 8.23 2.87 -14.79
CA GLU A 51 7.80 4.15 -15.41
C GLU A 51 7.61 4.01 -16.91
N ARG A 52 8.56 3.35 -17.58
CA ARG A 52 8.52 3.13 -19.02
C ARG A 52 7.29 2.32 -19.45
N GLU A 53 6.98 1.25 -18.70
CA GLU A 53 5.81 0.42 -18.95
C GLU A 53 4.51 1.21 -18.69
N LEU A 54 4.47 2.06 -17.65
CA LEU A 54 3.32 2.92 -17.36
C LEU A 54 3.08 3.94 -18.47
N GLU A 55 4.13 4.63 -18.93
CA GLU A 55 4.05 5.61 -20.02
C GLU A 55 3.51 4.98 -21.29
N ALA A 56 4.04 3.81 -21.67
CA ALA A 56 3.57 3.06 -22.83
C ALA A 56 2.07 2.68 -22.71
N ALA A 57 1.64 2.17 -21.56
CA ALA A 57 0.25 1.78 -21.33
C ALA A 57 -0.71 2.98 -21.39
N VAL A 58 -0.31 4.13 -20.84
CA VAL A 58 -1.13 5.35 -20.85
C VAL A 58 -1.25 5.95 -22.25
N VAL A 59 -0.19 5.92 -23.06
CA VAL A 59 -0.24 6.36 -24.46
C VAL A 59 -1.28 5.53 -25.24
N VAL A 60 -1.25 4.21 -25.08
CA VAL A 60 -2.22 3.31 -25.73
C VAL A 60 -3.65 3.60 -25.26
N ALA A 61 -3.86 3.76 -23.95
CA ALA A 61 -5.16 4.05 -23.39
C ALA A 61 -5.78 5.35 -23.94
N ARG A 62 -4.97 6.41 -24.11
CA ARG A 62 -5.39 7.72 -24.67
C ARG A 62 -5.75 7.66 -26.15
N GLY A 63 -5.15 6.75 -26.92
CA GLY A 63 -5.46 6.55 -28.34
C GLY A 63 -6.76 5.79 -28.60
N SER A 64 -7.36 5.18 -27.58
CA SER A 64 -8.59 4.40 -27.71
C SER A 64 -9.84 5.23 -27.39
N ARG A 65 -10.92 5.05 -28.15
CA ARG A 65 -12.24 5.70 -27.87
C ARG A 65 -12.89 5.21 -26.56
N VAL A 66 -12.31 4.19 -25.93
CA VAL A 66 -12.66 3.72 -24.58
C VAL A 66 -11.98 4.66 -23.57
N ARG A 67 -12.54 5.88 -23.48
CA ARG A 67 -12.12 6.97 -22.58
C ARG A 67 -11.66 6.44 -21.23
N LEU A 68 -10.38 6.58 -20.85
CA LEU A 68 -9.77 6.74 -19.50
C LEU A 68 -10.32 5.92 -18.29
N ALA A 69 -11.30 5.04 -18.49
CA ALA A 69 -12.02 4.24 -17.51
C ALA A 69 -11.19 3.08 -16.98
N GLY A 70 -9.89 3.09 -17.27
CA GLY A 70 -8.97 2.14 -16.70
C GLY A 70 -7.59 2.72 -16.54
N LEU A 71 -7.38 3.97 -16.10
CA LEU A 71 -6.02 4.38 -15.72
C LEU A 71 -5.42 3.41 -14.68
N HIS A 72 -6.21 3.00 -13.68
CA HIS A 72 -5.81 1.94 -12.75
C HIS A 72 -5.58 0.61 -13.46
N ALA A 73 -6.43 0.22 -14.42
CA ALA A 73 -6.26 -1.03 -15.17
C ALA A 73 -4.98 -1.02 -16.02
N ALA A 74 -4.77 0.03 -16.82
CA ALA A 74 -3.57 0.24 -17.64
C ALA A 74 -2.29 0.27 -16.79
N ALA A 75 -2.32 0.93 -15.64
CA ALA A 75 -1.19 0.93 -14.72
C ALA A 75 -0.92 -0.44 -14.08
N LEU A 76 -1.98 -1.21 -13.78
CA LEU A 76 -1.87 -2.58 -13.30
C LEU A 76 -1.36 -3.53 -14.39
N ASP A 77 -1.75 -3.34 -15.64
CA ASP A 77 -1.25 -4.10 -16.79
C ASP A 77 0.23 -3.79 -17.05
N ALA A 78 0.62 -2.51 -16.95
CA ALA A 78 2.02 -2.08 -17.01
C ALA A 78 2.85 -2.70 -15.88
N PHE A 79 2.33 -2.67 -14.65
CA PHE A 79 2.97 -3.31 -13.52
C PHE A 79 3.06 -4.83 -13.70
N GLU A 80 2.03 -5.50 -14.23
CA GLU A 80 2.06 -6.93 -14.51
C GLU A 80 3.13 -7.30 -15.55
N ALA A 81 3.26 -6.51 -16.62
CA ALA A 81 4.32 -6.68 -17.60
C ALA A 81 5.71 -6.58 -16.96
N ARG A 82 5.92 -5.58 -16.09
CA ARG A 82 7.18 -5.45 -15.35
C ARG A 82 7.37 -6.56 -14.32
N ALA A 83 6.32 -6.95 -13.59
CA ALA A 83 6.41 -7.89 -12.48
C ALA A 83 6.94 -9.26 -12.89
N ARG A 84 6.65 -9.66 -14.13
CA ARG A 84 7.17 -10.91 -14.73
C ARG A 84 8.68 -10.89 -14.97
N SER A 85 9.30 -9.71 -14.97
CA SER A 85 10.74 -9.52 -15.13
C SER A 85 11.49 -9.25 -13.82
N PHE A 86 10.78 -9.13 -12.68
CA PHE A 86 11.47 -9.04 -11.40
C PHE A 86 12.13 -10.38 -11.07
N GLU A 87 13.43 -10.31 -10.79
CA GLU A 87 14.21 -11.48 -10.42
C GLU A 87 14.15 -11.67 -8.90
N GLY A 88 13.67 -12.85 -8.49
CA GLY A 88 13.87 -13.33 -7.12
C GLY A 88 15.16 -14.16 -7.01
N PRO A 89 15.50 -14.62 -5.80
CA PRO A 89 16.63 -15.53 -5.61
C PRO A 89 16.59 -16.73 -6.56
N PRO A 90 17.75 -17.19 -7.07
CA PRO A 90 17.83 -18.36 -7.94
C PRO A 90 17.17 -19.59 -7.30
N MET A 91 16.29 -20.24 -8.05
CA MET A 91 15.53 -21.40 -7.56
C MET A 91 15.16 -22.36 -8.69
N VAL A 92 15.20 -23.66 -8.39
CA VAL A 92 14.79 -24.72 -9.32
C VAL A 92 13.32 -24.58 -9.70
N ALA A 93 12.97 -24.95 -10.94
CA ALA A 93 11.64 -24.71 -11.50
C ALA A 93 10.47 -25.26 -10.65
N PRO A 94 10.52 -26.48 -10.09
CA PRO A 94 9.41 -26.99 -9.29
C PRO A 94 9.14 -26.18 -8.01
N SER A 95 10.19 -25.77 -7.30
CA SER A 95 10.06 -24.93 -6.10
C SER A 95 9.60 -23.51 -6.44
N ARG A 96 10.01 -22.98 -7.60
CA ARG A 96 9.53 -21.70 -8.11
C ARG A 96 8.04 -21.71 -8.41
N THR A 97 7.55 -22.74 -9.08
CA THR A 97 6.12 -22.87 -9.39
C THR A 97 5.28 -23.01 -8.13
N THR A 98 5.64 -23.91 -7.23
CA THR A 98 4.90 -24.14 -5.97
C THR A 98 4.93 -22.93 -5.05
N LEU A 99 6.07 -22.22 -4.95
CA LEU A 99 6.15 -20.98 -4.17
C LEU A 99 5.24 -19.88 -4.74
N ALA A 100 5.27 -19.68 -6.07
CA ALA A 100 4.43 -18.68 -6.72
C ALA A 100 2.94 -19.00 -6.51
N GLU A 101 2.53 -20.26 -6.67
CA GLU A 101 1.17 -20.73 -6.43
C GLU A 101 0.71 -20.49 -4.99
N VAL A 102 1.49 -20.95 -4.00
CA VAL A 102 1.17 -20.80 -2.57
C VAL A 102 1.03 -19.33 -2.19
N ARG A 103 1.98 -18.48 -2.61
CA ARG A 103 1.90 -17.03 -2.34
C ARG A 103 0.67 -16.41 -2.98
N HIS A 104 0.42 -16.70 -4.25
CA HIS A 104 -0.71 -16.15 -4.97
C HIS A 104 -2.04 -16.53 -4.30
N ALA A 105 -2.24 -17.82 -4.00
CA ALA A 105 -3.44 -18.30 -3.32
C ALA A 105 -3.61 -17.70 -1.91
N ALA A 106 -2.52 -17.58 -1.15
CA ALA A 106 -2.55 -16.98 0.18
C ALA A 106 -2.96 -15.50 0.13
N ILE A 107 -2.40 -14.71 -0.79
CA ILE A 107 -2.75 -13.28 -0.95
C ILE A 107 -4.23 -13.13 -1.28
N TYR A 108 -4.76 -13.89 -2.25
CA TYR A 108 -6.19 -13.84 -2.58
C TYR A 108 -7.08 -14.16 -1.37
N LYS A 109 -6.73 -15.21 -0.60
CA LYS A 109 -7.48 -15.59 0.59
C LYS A 109 -7.45 -14.51 1.68
N MET A 110 -6.28 -13.93 1.93
CA MET A 110 -6.11 -12.86 2.91
C MET A 110 -6.83 -11.58 2.50
N VAL A 111 -6.75 -11.18 1.22
CA VAL A 111 -7.48 -10.01 0.69
C VAL A 111 -8.98 -10.21 0.86
N ALA A 112 -9.52 -11.39 0.49
CA ALA A 112 -10.94 -11.68 0.67
C ALA A 112 -11.37 -11.64 2.15
N ALA A 113 -10.53 -12.12 3.06
CA ALA A 113 -10.78 -12.02 4.50
C ALA A 113 -10.72 -10.58 5.00
N GLY A 114 -9.74 -9.79 4.54
CA GLY A 114 -9.59 -8.38 4.84
C GLY A 114 -10.78 -7.56 4.36
N SER A 115 -11.26 -7.79 3.13
CA SER A 115 -12.44 -7.10 2.58
C SER A 115 -13.69 -7.32 3.42
N ARG A 116 -13.91 -8.54 3.93
CA ARG A 116 -15.04 -8.83 4.83
C ARG A 116 -14.95 -8.09 6.18
N ARG A 117 -13.75 -7.72 6.61
CA ARG A 117 -13.47 -7.00 7.85
C ARG A 117 -13.25 -5.50 7.64
N ALA A 118 -13.47 -4.99 6.42
CA ALA A 118 -13.12 -3.63 6.03
C ALA A 118 -11.64 -3.28 6.31
N ASN A 119 -10.73 -4.25 6.25
CA ASN A 119 -9.30 -4.04 6.48
C ASN A 119 -8.48 -4.87 5.50
N THR A 120 -8.33 -4.37 4.28
CA THR A 120 -7.36 -4.88 3.30
C THR A 120 -6.00 -4.17 3.39
N TRP A 121 -5.90 -3.12 4.21
CA TRP A 121 -4.65 -2.38 4.40
C TRP A 121 -3.59 -3.24 5.10
N SER A 122 -3.95 -3.85 6.23
CA SER A 122 -3.09 -4.79 6.97
C SER A 122 -3.87 -6.06 7.25
N VAL A 123 -3.52 -7.14 6.55
CA VAL A 123 -4.22 -8.42 6.62
C VAL A 123 -3.44 -9.41 7.47
N GLU A 124 -4.18 -10.14 8.30
CA GLU A 124 -3.63 -11.19 9.16
C GLU A 124 -4.39 -12.50 8.96
N ALA A 125 -3.66 -13.62 9.01
CA ALA A 125 -4.23 -14.96 8.94
C ALA A 125 -3.43 -15.96 9.78
N ASP A 126 -4.12 -16.97 10.31
CA ASP A 126 -3.47 -18.19 10.79
C ASP A 126 -2.89 -18.93 9.56
N PRO A 127 -1.56 -19.19 9.51
CA PRO A 127 -0.91 -19.87 8.39
C PRO A 127 -1.57 -21.21 8.04
N THR A 128 -2.04 -21.97 9.03
CA THR A 128 -2.66 -23.30 8.85
C THR A 128 -3.96 -23.23 8.04
N THR A 129 -4.61 -22.06 8.01
CA THR A 129 -5.81 -21.84 7.21
C THR A 129 -5.49 -21.50 5.75
N LEU A 130 -4.24 -21.20 5.40
CA LEU A 130 -3.83 -20.81 4.05
C LEU A 130 -3.49 -22.02 3.18
N SER A 131 -3.44 -21.81 1.86
CA SER A 131 -3.03 -22.86 0.93
C SER A 131 -1.66 -23.41 1.33
N GLY A 132 -1.55 -24.74 1.46
CA GLY A 132 -0.32 -25.41 1.89
C GLY A 132 0.22 -24.96 3.25
N GLY A 133 -0.60 -24.36 4.12
CA GLY A 133 -0.12 -23.81 5.40
C GLY A 133 0.78 -22.58 5.26
N ALA A 134 0.73 -21.89 4.11
CA ALA A 134 1.75 -20.92 3.68
C ALA A 134 3.19 -21.51 3.71
N CYS A 135 3.31 -22.81 3.44
CA CYS A 135 4.56 -23.53 3.27
C CYS A 135 4.65 -24.07 1.83
N TYR A 136 5.87 -24.25 1.33
CA TYR A 136 6.12 -24.85 0.02
C TYR A 136 7.28 -25.85 0.07
N PRO A 137 7.27 -26.87 -0.81
CA PRO A 137 8.38 -27.79 -0.97
C PRO A 137 9.58 -27.10 -1.63
N HIS A 138 10.68 -26.95 -0.88
CA HIS A 138 11.93 -26.39 -1.38
C HIS A 138 12.92 -27.51 -1.73
N LEU A 139 13.27 -27.58 -3.02
CA LEU A 139 14.22 -28.54 -3.58
C LEU A 139 15.54 -27.83 -3.88
N ARG A 140 16.64 -28.46 -3.48
CA ARG A 140 18.00 -28.12 -3.91
C ARG A 140 18.65 -29.37 -4.48
N ILE A 141 19.47 -29.20 -5.50
CA ILE A 141 20.14 -30.33 -6.17
C ILE A 141 21.02 -31.06 -5.15
N GLY A 142 20.80 -32.36 -4.95
CA GLY A 142 21.57 -33.18 -4.01
C GLY A 142 21.16 -33.06 -2.53
N GLU A 143 20.12 -32.30 -2.20
CA GLU A 143 19.61 -32.16 -0.84
C GLU A 143 18.20 -32.78 -0.69
N PRO A 144 17.82 -33.25 0.52
CA PRO A 144 16.47 -33.72 0.77
C PRO A 144 15.45 -32.58 0.61
N LEU A 145 14.21 -32.95 0.26
CA LEU A 145 13.11 -32.01 0.23
C LEU A 145 12.88 -31.42 1.62
N VAL A 146 12.86 -30.08 1.72
CA VAL A 146 12.56 -29.37 2.97
C VAL A 146 11.39 -28.42 2.77
N MET A 147 10.48 -28.38 3.74
CA MET A 147 9.38 -27.42 3.74
C MET A 147 9.91 -26.05 4.18
N ARG A 148 9.62 -25.01 3.38
CA ARG A 148 9.99 -23.63 3.69
C ARG A 148 8.76 -22.73 3.73
N ARG A 149 8.86 -21.63 4.46
CA ARG A 149 7.81 -20.61 4.53
C ARG A 149 7.70 -19.87 3.19
N ALA A 150 6.47 -19.67 2.73
CA ALA A 150 6.21 -18.88 1.54
C ALA A 150 6.42 -17.38 1.81
N PHE A 151 6.26 -16.89 3.04
CA PHE A 151 6.45 -15.49 3.42
C PHE A 151 7.46 -15.35 4.55
N GLU A 152 7.96 -14.13 4.74
CA GLU A 152 8.81 -13.80 5.88
C GLU A 152 7.96 -13.67 7.15
N VAL A 153 8.60 -13.87 8.31
CA VAL A 153 7.93 -13.77 9.60
C VAL A 153 7.99 -12.32 10.05
N ASP A 154 6.82 -11.69 10.18
CA ASP A 154 6.67 -10.29 10.59
C ASP A 154 5.88 -10.20 11.91
N THR A 155 6.31 -10.97 12.91
CA THR A 155 5.63 -11.12 14.21
C THR A 155 6.29 -10.33 15.33
N GLY A 156 7.50 -9.81 15.13
CA GLY A 156 8.18 -8.93 16.09
C GLY A 156 7.67 -7.48 16.04
N PRO A 157 8.13 -6.62 16.95
CA PRO A 157 7.85 -5.19 16.86
C PRO A 157 8.54 -4.60 15.61
N GLY A 158 7.79 -3.86 14.81
CA GLY A 158 8.29 -3.24 13.57
C GLY A 158 7.76 -1.81 13.40
N TYR A 159 7.85 -1.28 12.18
CA TYR A 159 7.37 0.05 11.84
C TYR A 159 5.86 0.11 11.53
N PHE A 160 5.18 -1.03 11.41
CA PHE A 160 3.75 -1.11 11.10
C PHE A 160 2.87 -1.58 12.25
N ALA A 161 3.46 -2.20 13.26
CA ALA A 161 2.77 -2.68 14.44
C ALA A 161 3.79 -3.09 15.51
N ASP A 162 3.32 -3.13 16.75
CA ASP A 162 4.00 -3.86 17.81
C ASP A 162 4.04 -5.36 17.52
N ALA A 163 4.77 -6.09 18.38
CA ALA A 163 4.83 -7.54 18.31
C ALA A 163 3.42 -8.14 18.23
N SER A 164 3.24 -9.07 17.28
CA SER A 164 1.92 -9.60 17.02
C SER A 164 1.39 -10.37 18.23
N THR A 165 0.18 -10.03 18.64
CA THR A 165 -0.63 -10.80 19.60
C THR A 165 -1.68 -11.66 18.90
N GLY A 166 -1.60 -11.81 17.57
CA GLY A 166 -2.59 -12.54 16.79
C GLY A 166 -2.61 -14.03 17.13
N PRO A 167 -3.60 -14.79 16.61
CA PRO A 167 -3.78 -16.18 16.98
C PRO A 167 -2.53 -16.98 16.61
N LEU A 168 -2.00 -17.70 17.59
CA LEU A 168 -0.98 -18.71 17.36
C LEU A 168 -1.53 -19.76 16.38
N PRO A 169 -0.67 -20.42 15.58
CA PRO A 169 -1.11 -21.50 14.71
C PRO A 169 -1.91 -22.54 15.48
N ALA A 170 -3.09 -22.91 14.98
CA ALA A 170 -3.95 -23.89 15.66
C ALA A 170 -3.32 -25.29 15.77
N THR A 171 -2.34 -25.59 14.92
CA THR A 171 -1.59 -26.85 14.86
C THR A 171 -0.16 -26.59 14.38
N ASP A 172 0.73 -27.57 14.55
CA ASP A 172 2.10 -27.50 14.08
C ASP A 172 2.16 -27.28 12.56
N SER A 173 2.80 -26.19 12.14
CA SER A 173 3.01 -25.88 10.73
C SER A 173 4.13 -26.74 10.13
N ALA A 174 3.92 -27.26 8.92
CA ALA A 174 4.90 -28.06 8.17
C ALA A 174 6.28 -27.38 7.98
N CYS A 175 6.34 -26.04 7.97
CA CYS A 175 7.57 -25.27 7.84
C CYS A 175 7.92 -24.44 9.11
N GLY A 176 7.39 -24.82 10.27
CA GLY A 176 7.73 -24.21 11.56
C GLY A 176 7.25 -22.77 11.76
N TRP A 177 6.06 -22.41 11.25
CA TRP A 177 5.40 -21.16 11.66
C TRP A 177 5.07 -21.20 13.15
N ILE A 178 5.34 -20.09 13.84
CA ILE A 178 5.15 -19.93 15.29
C ILE A 178 4.22 -18.76 15.65
N GLY A 179 3.61 -18.12 14.65
CA GLY A 179 2.76 -16.94 14.84
C GLY A 179 1.91 -16.65 13.61
N PRO A 180 1.06 -15.61 13.68
CA PRO A 180 0.20 -15.23 12.58
C PRO A 180 1.02 -14.72 11.39
N MET A 181 0.49 -14.94 10.19
CA MET A 181 1.03 -14.32 8.97
C MET A 181 0.38 -12.96 8.76
N ARG A 182 1.20 -11.91 8.69
CA ARG A 182 0.77 -10.52 8.49
C ARG A 182 1.33 -9.99 7.17
N LEU A 183 0.50 -9.26 6.40
CA LEU A 183 0.94 -8.50 5.22
C LEU A 183 0.29 -7.11 5.25
N ASN A 184 1.10 -6.06 5.14
CA ASN A 184 0.67 -4.67 5.00
C ASN A 184 0.52 -4.37 3.51
N LEU A 185 -0.60 -4.78 2.93
CA LEU A 185 -0.87 -4.63 1.49
C LEU A 185 -1.11 -3.17 1.09
N GLY A 186 -1.52 -2.30 2.02
CA GLY A 186 -1.62 -0.85 1.78
C GLY A 186 -0.29 -0.19 1.42
N THR A 187 0.81 -0.79 1.86
CA THR A 187 2.18 -0.32 1.64
C THR A 187 2.97 -1.18 0.65
N PHE A 188 2.31 -2.12 -0.05
CA PHE A 188 2.95 -2.94 -1.08
C PHE A 188 3.72 -2.04 -2.07
N PRO A 189 5.01 -2.32 -2.37
CA PRO A 189 5.71 -3.60 -2.15
C PRO A 189 6.45 -3.79 -0.80
N TRP A 190 6.39 -2.83 0.12
CA TRP A 190 6.89 -3.00 1.50
C TRP A 190 5.79 -3.55 2.39
N VAL A 191 5.70 -4.88 2.41
CA VAL A 191 4.59 -5.60 3.06
C VAL A 191 4.87 -6.04 4.50
N TYR A 192 6.13 -6.04 4.92
CA TYR A 192 6.56 -6.41 6.26
C TYR A 192 6.97 -5.16 7.04
N GLY A 193 6.69 -5.13 8.34
CA GLY A 193 6.99 -4.02 9.24
C GLY A 193 8.41 -4.04 9.81
N GLY A 194 9.07 -5.20 9.85
CA GLY A 194 10.50 -5.30 10.16
C GLY A 194 11.38 -5.03 8.94
N ASN A 195 12.54 -4.39 9.16
CA ASN A 195 13.58 -4.17 8.14
C ASN A 195 13.05 -3.61 6.81
N LEU A 196 12.59 -2.36 6.84
CA LEU A 196 12.17 -1.60 5.66
C LEU A 196 13.36 -1.21 4.77
N SER A 197 14.00 -2.21 4.15
CA SER A 197 15.12 -2.07 3.23
C SER A 197 14.80 -1.16 2.05
N PRO A 198 15.79 -0.49 1.43
CA PRO A 198 15.62 0.13 0.11
C PRO A 198 15.06 -0.84 -0.94
N SER A 199 15.37 -2.14 -0.84
CA SER A 199 14.80 -3.17 -1.71
C SER A 199 13.45 -3.65 -1.19
N ALA A 200 12.40 -3.50 -1.99
CA ALA A 200 11.06 -3.88 -1.59
C ALA A 200 10.82 -5.40 -1.69
N PRO A 201 10.53 -6.10 -0.58
CA PRO A 201 10.46 -7.56 -0.56
C PRO A 201 9.35 -8.13 -1.46
N GLY A 202 8.22 -7.41 -1.60
CA GLY A 202 7.10 -7.84 -2.43
C GLY A 202 7.39 -7.91 -3.94
N LEU A 203 8.43 -7.22 -4.42
CA LEU A 203 8.84 -7.28 -5.84
C LEU A 203 9.67 -8.53 -6.14
N SER A 204 10.37 -9.08 -5.14
CA SER A 204 11.18 -10.30 -5.29
C SER A 204 10.35 -11.60 -5.29
N TRP A 205 9.03 -11.49 -5.18
CA TRP A 205 8.16 -12.65 -5.15
C TRP A 205 8.12 -13.35 -6.49
N GLN A 206 8.49 -14.64 -6.48
CA GLN A 206 8.59 -15.45 -7.68
C GLN A 206 7.27 -15.51 -8.44
N THR A 207 7.40 -15.45 -9.77
CA THR A 207 6.31 -15.61 -10.73
C THR A 207 6.47 -16.93 -11.48
N ALA A 208 5.38 -17.65 -11.70
CA ALA A 208 5.36 -18.87 -12.49
C ALA A 208 4.00 -19.08 -13.19
N GLY A 209 4.02 -19.18 -14.52
CA GLY A 209 2.80 -19.32 -15.32
C GLY A 209 1.81 -18.19 -15.06
N ASN A 210 0.62 -18.55 -14.58
CA ASN A 210 -0.45 -17.62 -14.23
C ASN A 210 -0.37 -17.10 -12.78
N HIS A 211 0.56 -17.61 -11.98
CA HIS A 211 0.73 -17.19 -10.59
C HIS A 211 1.72 -16.02 -10.52
N VAL A 212 1.17 -14.81 -10.39
CA VAL A 212 1.93 -13.56 -10.23
C VAL A 212 1.58 -12.89 -8.88
N PRO A 213 2.18 -13.31 -7.76
CA PRO A 213 1.81 -12.83 -6.41
C PRO A 213 1.91 -11.31 -6.25
N ALA A 214 2.97 -10.70 -6.80
CA ALA A 214 3.20 -9.26 -6.75
C ALA A 214 2.03 -8.48 -7.38
N VAL A 215 1.47 -8.98 -8.50
CA VAL A 215 0.31 -8.36 -9.16
C VAL A 215 -0.96 -8.49 -8.32
N ALA A 216 -1.17 -9.64 -7.67
CA ALA A 216 -2.31 -9.80 -6.78
C ALA A 216 -2.26 -8.80 -5.60
N ALA A 217 -1.07 -8.58 -5.02
CA ALA A 217 -0.89 -7.60 -3.95
C ALA A 217 -0.99 -6.14 -4.44
N MET A 218 -0.40 -5.80 -5.59
CA MET A 218 -0.55 -4.46 -6.18
C MET A 218 -2.01 -4.14 -6.53
N ARG A 219 -2.78 -5.13 -7.03
CA ARG A 219 -4.22 -4.97 -7.26
C ARG A 219 -4.96 -4.65 -5.96
N ALA A 220 -4.64 -5.36 -4.87
CA ALA A 220 -5.21 -5.08 -3.55
C ALA A 220 -4.86 -3.66 -3.08
N ALA A 221 -3.59 -3.26 -3.16
CA ALA A 221 -3.12 -1.91 -2.82
C ALA A 221 -3.86 -0.82 -3.61
N ALA A 222 -3.86 -0.96 -4.94
CA ALA A 222 -4.47 0.00 -5.85
C ALA A 222 -5.99 0.11 -5.69
N SER A 223 -6.67 -0.96 -5.27
CA SER A 223 -8.11 -0.92 -5.02
C SER A 223 -8.48 0.13 -3.95
N MET A 224 -7.62 0.34 -2.94
CA MET A 224 -7.83 1.32 -1.87
C MET A 224 -7.58 2.76 -2.30
N TRP A 225 -7.03 2.97 -3.50
CA TRP A 225 -6.88 4.29 -4.13
C TRP A 225 -8.06 4.64 -5.04
N THR A 226 -9.11 3.83 -5.06
CA THR A 226 -10.36 4.13 -5.76
C THR A 226 -11.41 4.64 -4.77
N PRO A 227 -12.40 5.45 -5.18
CA PRO A 227 -13.44 5.95 -4.28
C PRO A 227 -14.16 4.85 -3.49
N LEU A 228 -14.63 3.81 -4.19
CA LEU A 228 -15.35 2.70 -3.57
C LEU A 228 -14.45 1.85 -2.68
N GLY A 229 -13.26 1.48 -3.16
CA GLY A 229 -12.34 0.65 -2.39
C GLY A 229 -11.81 1.38 -1.16
N ASN A 230 -11.60 2.69 -1.24
CA ASN A 230 -11.28 3.54 -0.11
C ASN A 230 -12.42 3.54 0.91
N LEU A 231 -13.67 3.85 0.51
CA LEU A 231 -14.85 3.81 1.40
C LEU A 231 -15.10 2.46 2.06
N SER A 232 -14.63 1.38 1.44
CA SER A 232 -14.75 0.02 1.97
C SER A 232 -13.72 -0.32 3.06
N GLN A 233 -12.75 0.57 3.33
CA GLN A 233 -11.77 0.41 4.42
C GLN A 233 -12.23 1.12 5.69
N ASP A 234 -11.99 0.51 6.84
CA ASP A 234 -12.01 1.15 8.15
C ASP A 234 -10.78 2.06 8.27
N ALA A 235 -10.98 3.36 8.06
CA ALA A 235 -9.86 4.29 8.02
C ALA A 235 -9.22 4.50 9.40
N ARG A 236 -9.87 4.09 10.50
CA ARG A 236 -9.24 4.11 11.84
C ARG A 236 -8.06 3.16 11.93
N VAL A 237 -8.15 1.99 11.29
CA VAL A 237 -7.05 1.02 11.26
C VAL A 237 -5.86 1.62 10.51
N VAL A 238 -6.13 2.29 9.38
CA VAL A 238 -5.10 2.96 8.59
C VAL A 238 -4.49 4.14 9.36
N ALA A 239 -5.31 4.91 10.08
CA ALA A 239 -4.86 6.03 10.91
C ALA A 239 -4.01 5.56 12.09
N ALA A 240 -4.44 4.50 12.78
CA ALA A 240 -3.67 3.91 13.87
C ALA A 240 -2.30 3.39 13.38
N GLN A 241 -2.25 2.79 12.19
CA GLN A 241 -1.00 2.34 11.60
C GLN A 241 -0.12 3.51 11.13
N LEU A 242 -0.69 4.57 10.55
CA LEU A 242 0.03 5.80 10.23
C LEU A 242 0.67 6.39 11.50
N GLY A 243 -0.09 6.52 12.59
CA GLY A 243 0.45 7.04 13.84
C GLY A 243 1.50 6.13 14.45
N HIS A 244 1.36 4.81 14.34
CA HIS A 244 2.42 3.89 14.75
C HIS A 244 3.69 4.08 13.91
N PHE A 245 3.55 4.18 12.59
CA PHE A 245 4.66 4.43 11.68
C PHE A 245 5.37 5.76 12.01
N ARG A 246 4.63 6.85 12.19
CA ARG A 246 5.20 8.16 12.53
C ARG A 246 5.86 8.19 13.90
N ARG A 247 5.24 7.61 14.93
CA ARG A 247 5.86 7.48 16.26
C ARG A 247 7.24 6.81 16.23
N HIS A 248 7.49 5.93 15.26
CA HIS A 248 8.76 5.20 15.13
C HIS A 248 9.67 5.70 14.00
N THR A 249 9.23 6.65 13.18
CA THR A 249 10.03 7.19 12.08
C THR A 249 10.32 8.68 12.21
N ASP A 250 9.44 9.46 12.85
CA ASP A 250 9.65 10.89 13.10
C ASP A 250 10.96 11.14 13.89
N PRO A 251 11.30 10.40 14.96
CA PRO A 251 12.59 10.56 15.64
C PRO A 251 13.81 10.23 14.78
N LEU A 252 13.67 9.30 13.82
CA LEU A 252 14.78 8.88 12.94
C LEU A 252 15.10 9.94 11.89
N VAL A 253 14.12 10.79 11.54
CA VAL A 253 14.27 11.84 10.53
C VAL A 253 14.36 13.24 11.16
N GLU A 254 14.25 13.36 12.48
CA GLU A 254 14.19 14.64 13.19
C GLU A 254 15.45 15.49 12.99
N ASP A 255 16.62 14.87 12.95
CA ASP A 255 17.90 15.55 12.76
C ASP A 255 18.18 15.93 11.30
N ILE A 256 17.37 15.45 10.35
CA ILE A 256 17.55 15.76 8.93
C ILE A 256 17.07 17.20 8.67
N PRO A 257 17.89 18.08 8.06
CA PRO A 257 17.52 19.48 7.84
C PRO A 257 16.21 19.64 7.07
N VAL A 258 15.35 20.56 7.50
CA VAL A 258 14.11 20.91 6.78
C VAL A 258 14.40 22.01 5.76
N TRP A 259 13.99 21.78 4.51
CA TRP A 259 14.11 22.75 3.43
C TRP A 259 12.74 23.19 2.93
N GLU A 260 12.24 24.29 3.49
CA GLU A 260 10.94 24.90 3.14
C GLU A 260 11.07 26.30 2.53
N VAL A 261 12.29 26.82 2.36
CA VAL A 261 12.48 28.24 2.02
C VAL A 261 12.43 28.48 0.52
N ARG A 262 11.38 29.19 0.08
CA ARG A 262 11.26 29.75 -1.27
C ARG A 262 12.38 30.78 -1.51
N GLY A 263 13.15 30.60 -2.58
CA GLY A 263 14.18 31.56 -3.00
C GLY A 263 15.59 31.34 -2.44
N ARG A 264 15.82 30.32 -1.60
CA ARG A 264 17.18 29.87 -1.27
C ARG A 264 17.65 28.77 -2.23
N PRO A 265 18.96 28.70 -2.55
CA PRO A 265 19.52 27.61 -3.35
C PRO A 265 19.42 26.30 -2.58
N ARG A 266 19.03 25.23 -3.29
CA ARG A 266 18.89 23.88 -2.75
C ARG A 266 20.21 23.44 -2.09
N PRO A 267 20.17 22.76 -0.93
CA PRO A 267 21.37 22.13 -0.38
C PRO A 267 21.85 21.03 -1.35
N ASP A 268 22.99 21.23 -1.98
CA ASP A 268 23.60 20.24 -2.87
C ASP A 268 24.33 19.17 -2.05
N GLY A 269 24.19 17.91 -2.44
CA GLY A 269 24.89 16.79 -1.79
C GLY A 269 24.48 16.54 -0.32
N VAL A 270 23.36 17.10 0.15
CA VAL A 270 22.87 16.92 1.52
C VAL A 270 21.45 16.34 1.50
N LEU A 271 21.23 15.30 2.30
CA LEU A 271 19.90 14.77 2.57
C LEU A 271 19.08 15.82 3.33
N TYR A 272 17.87 16.12 2.86
CA TYR A 272 16.98 17.08 3.52
C TYR A 272 15.51 16.61 3.49
N ARG A 273 14.70 17.17 4.39
CA ARG A 273 13.23 16.99 4.46
C ARG A 273 12.51 18.14 3.76
N ARG A 274 11.46 17.83 3.00
CA ARG A 274 10.53 18.85 2.45
C ARG A 274 9.15 18.26 2.32
N GLY A 275 8.14 18.90 2.91
CA GLY A 275 6.75 18.41 2.86
C GLY A 275 6.61 16.98 3.41
N GLY A 276 7.35 16.66 4.48
CA GLY A 276 7.34 15.33 5.13
C GLY A 276 8.19 14.25 4.44
N LEU A 277 8.70 14.49 3.23
CA LEU A 277 9.49 13.52 2.45
C LEU A 277 10.98 13.84 2.48
N LEU A 278 11.81 12.81 2.28
CA LEU A 278 13.26 12.86 2.17
C LEU A 278 13.70 13.12 0.73
N TYR A 279 14.72 13.93 0.54
CA TYR A 279 15.31 14.25 -0.75
C TYR A 279 16.83 14.27 -0.65
N PHE A 280 17.50 13.71 -1.65
CA PHE A 280 18.96 13.74 -1.75
C PHE A 280 19.39 14.21 -3.15
N PRO A 281 19.53 15.53 -3.37
CA PRO A 281 19.97 16.06 -4.65
C PRO A 281 21.36 15.57 -5.00
N GLN A 282 21.58 15.26 -6.28
CA GLN A 282 22.82 14.69 -6.81
C GLN A 282 23.26 13.35 -6.16
N GLY A 283 22.49 12.80 -5.23
CA GLY A 283 22.66 11.48 -4.64
C GLY A 283 21.50 10.54 -4.98
N SER A 284 21.54 9.32 -4.43
CA SER A 284 20.44 8.35 -4.53
C SER A 284 19.85 8.09 -3.15
N LEU A 285 18.52 8.12 -3.04
CA LEU A 285 17.84 7.70 -1.81
C LEU A 285 18.01 6.20 -1.54
N GLU A 286 18.35 5.39 -2.55
CA GLU A 286 18.51 3.93 -2.41
C GLU A 286 19.66 3.54 -1.48
N ILE A 287 20.67 4.41 -1.34
CA ILE A 287 21.81 4.16 -0.45
C ILE A 287 21.61 4.73 0.95
N VAL A 288 20.55 5.52 1.17
CA VAL A 288 20.28 6.17 2.45
C VAL A 288 19.47 5.23 3.32
N VAL A 289 20.06 4.85 4.46
CA VAL A 289 19.44 3.95 5.44
C VAL A 289 19.57 4.56 6.83
N LEU A 290 18.46 4.58 7.57
CA LEU A 290 18.37 4.98 8.96
C LEU A 290 18.29 3.70 9.82
N LEU A 291 18.98 3.67 10.95
CA LEU A 291 19.07 2.50 11.83
C LEU A 291 18.21 2.68 13.08
N ASP A 292 17.39 1.69 13.42
CA ASP A 292 16.58 1.61 14.65
C ASP A 292 16.71 0.20 15.26
N PRO A 293 16.44 0.01 16.56
CA PRO A 293 16.29 -1.33 17.14
C PRO A 293 15.25 -2.23 16.44
N ARG A 294 14.28 -1.66 15.72
CA ARG A 294 13.30 -2.39 14.88
C ARG A 294 13.86 -2.86 13.54
N GLY A 295 15.07 -2.43 13.19
CA GLY A 295 15.74 -2.76 11.95
C GLY A 295 16.11 -1.53 11.13
N ILE A 296 16.26 -1.74 9.83
CA ILE A 296 16.61 -0.69 8.88
C ILE A 296 15.38 0.04 8.36
N LEU A 297 15.51 1.35 8.12
CA LEU A 297 14.56 2.18 7.39
C LEU A 297 15.28 2.87 6.22
N GLY A 298 15.13 2.31 5.03
CA GLY A 298 15.61 2.92 3.79
C GLY A 298 14.80 4.18 3.46
N ALA A 299 15.47 5.24 2.99
CA ALA A 299 14.80 6.50 2.69
C ALA A 299 13.76 6.37 1.55
N VAL A 300 14.02 5.49 0.57
CA VAL A 300 13.03 5.13 -0.47
C VAL A 300 11.79 4.49 0.14
N ALA A 301 11.97 3.53 1.05
CA ALA A 301 10.87 2.85 1.74
C ALA A 301 10.05 3.84 2.58
N TYR A 302 10.73 4.70 3.36
CA TYR A 302 10.10 5.76 4.15
C TYR A 302 9.20 6.66 3.28
N ASN A 303 9.75 7.22 2.19
CA ASN A 303 8.99 8.09 1.30
C ASN A 303 7.80 7.35 0.68
N TYR A 304 8.03 6.15 0.17
CA TYR A 304 6.98 5.36 -0.48
C TYR A 304 5.82 5.08 0.47
N ILE A 305 6.12 4.60 1.68
CA ILE A 305 5.14 4.25 2.70
C ILE A 305 4.34 5.47 3.13
N LEU A 306 5.02 6.59 3.43
CA LEU A 306 4.34 7.82 3.82
C LEU A 306 3.43 8.33 2.71
N GLU A 307 3.85 8.22 1.45
CA GLU A 307 3.01 8.53 0.30
C GLU A 307 1.81 7.59 0.17
N ARG A 308 1.91 6.30 0.55
CA ARG A 308 0.74 5.39 0.52
C ARG A 308 -0.32 5.82 1.51
N PHE A 309 0.07 6.19 2.74
CA PHE A 309 -0.86 6.77 3.72
C PHE A 309 -1.45 8.09 3.21
N ALA A 310 -0.61 8.96 2.65
CA ALA A 310 -1.04 10.22 2.06
C ALA A 310 -2.10 10.04 0.98
N VAL A 311 -1.87 9.11 0.04
CA VAL A 311 -2.79 8.78 -1.05
C VAL A 311 -4.12 8.27 -0.49
N PHE A 312 -4.08 7.41 0.53
CA PHE A 312 -5.30 6.90 1.17
C PHE A 312 -6.14 8.02 1.78
N PHE A 313 -5.52 8.92 2.56
CA PHE A 313 -6.26 9.99 3.24
C PHE A 313 -6.65 11.15 2.31
N ALA A 314 -5.87 11.45 1.27
CA ALA A 314 -6.28 12.40 0.24
C ALA A 314 -7.50 11.89 -0.55
N MET A 315 -7.52 10.61 -0.93
CA MET A 315 -8.71 9.99 -1.52
C MET A 315 -9.89 10.03 -0.54
N ARG A 316 -9.69 9.66 0.73
CA ARG A 316 -10.76 9.71 1.75
C ARG A 316 -11.34 11.11 1.87
N ARG A 317 -10.50 12.14 1.97
CA ARG A 317 -10.91 13.55 2.03
C ARG A 317 -11.71 13.96 0.80
N ALA A 318 -11.20 13.68 -0.40
CA ALA A 318 -11.88 14.02 -1.66
C ALA A 318 -13.26 13.32 -1.77
N VAL A 319 -13.33 12.03 -1.41
CA VAL A 319 -14.58 11.27 -1.42
C VAL A 319 -15.60 11.83 -0.44
N LEU A 320 -15.19 12.20 0.78
CA LEU A 320 -16.10 12.74 1.78
C LEU A 320 -16.62 14.14 1.42
N ARG A 321 -15.80 14.96 0.76
CA ARG A 321 -16.22 16.27 0.23
C ARG A 321 -17.21 16.13 -0.92
N ALA A 322 -17.01 15.14 -1.78
CA ALA A 322 -17.81 14.92 -2.97
C ALA A 322 -18.99 13.95 -2.75
N ARG A 323 -19.68 14.06 -1.61
CA ARG A 323 -20.84 13.20 -1.29
C ARG A 323 -21.97 13.27 -2.30
N ASP A 324 -22.10 14.41 -2.97
CA ASP A 324 -23.14 14.63 -3.97
C ASP A 324 -22.93 13.83 -5.27
N VAL A 325 -21.79 13.16 -5.44
CA VAL A 325 -21.53 12.26 -6.57
C VAL A 325 -21.37 10.79 -6.17
N TRP A 326 -21.73 10.43 -4.93
CA TRP A 326 -21.68 9.03 -4.49
C TRP A 326 -22.66 8.16 -5.26
N THR A 327 -22.19 6.98 -5.67
CA THR A 327 -23.03 5.93 -6.24
C THR A 327 -23.74 5.12 -5.14
N PRO A 328 -24.79 4.35 -5.46
CA PRO A 328 -25.44 3.46 -4.49
C PRO A 328 -24.48 2.45 -3.85
N GLU A 329 -23.44 2.02 -4.56
CA GLU A 329 -22.37 1.14 -4.02
C GLU A 329 -21.55 1.88 -2.97
N MET A 330 -21.20 3.14 -3.22
CA MET A 330 -20.44 3.97 -2.29
C MET A 330 -21.23 4.25 -1.01
N GLU A 331 -22.52 4.55 -1.15
CA GLU A 331 -23.43 4.73 -0.01
C GLU A 331 -23.53 3.46 0.83
N ARG A 332 -23.72 2.30 0.18
CA ARG A 332 -23.74 0.99 0.87
C ARG A 332 -22.42 0.65 1.53
N ALA A 333 -21.29 0.94 0.87
CA ALA A 333 -19.97 0.71 1.43
C ALA A 333 -19.76 1.54 2.70
N ALA A 334 -20.10 2.84 2.65
CA ALA A 334 -20.00 3.72 3.81
C ALA A 334 -20.93 3.30 4.95
N ALA A 335 -22.19 2.91 4.65
CA ALA A 335 -23.17 2.52 5.66
C ALA A 335 -22.80 1.21 6.40
N ASN A 336 -22.20 0.25 5.68
CA ASN A 336 -21.80 -1.04 6.25
C ASN A 336 -20.40 -1.02 6.88
N ASN A 337 -19.69 0.11 6.78
CA ASN A 337 -18.34 0.23 7.30
C ASN A 337 -18.35 0.38 8.84
N PRO A 338 -17.49 -0.33 9.58
CA PRO A 338 -17.36 -0.16 11.03
C PRO A 338 -16.88 1.23 11.46
N ASP A 339 -16.30 2.02 10.54
CA ASP A 339 -15.77 3.35 10.75
C ASP A 339 -16.85 4.36 11.24
N PRO A 340 -16.74 4.85 12.49
CA PRO A 340 -17.69 5.80 13.05
C PRO A 340 -17.65 7.16 12.34
N CYS A 341 -16.54 7.55 11.72
CA CYS A 341 -16.46 8.81 10.98
C CYS A 341 -17.40 8.83 9.78
N LEU A 342 -17.58 7.68 9.11
CA LEU A 342 -18.52 7.54 7.99
C LEU A 342 -19.97 7.53 8.46
N ARG A 343 -20.23 6.96 9.64
CA ARG A 343 -21.57 6.90 10.24
C ARG A 343 -22.03 8.22 10.85
N ALA A 344 -21.09 9.08 11.25
CA ALA A 344 -21.37 10.41 11.79
C ALA A 344 -21.66 11.46 10.70
N LEU A 345 -21.57 11.09 9.42
CA LEU A 345 -21.88 12.00 8.32
C LEU A 345 -23.36 12.41 8.36
N PRO A 346 -23.68 13.71 8.29
CA PRO A 346 -25.06 14.18 8.31
C PRO A 346 -25.85 13.60 7.14
N ALA A 347 -27.17 13.43 7.25
CA ALA A 347 -27.99 12.96 6.13
C ALA A 347 -27.77 13.82 4.87
N ARG A 348 -27.82 13.21 3.68
CA ARG A 348 -27.61 13.93 2.42
C ARG A 348 -28.71 14.98 2.34
N LYS A 349 -28.38 16.23 2.04
CA LYS A 349 -29.42 17.20 1.71
C LYS A 349 -30.08 16.68 0.45
N GLU A 350 -31.34 16.24 0.55
CA GLU A 350 -32.16 16.01 -0.62
C GLU A 350 -32.27 17.36 -1.32
N THR A 351 -31.48 17.55 -2.38
CA THR A 351 -31.74 18.60 -3.34
C THR A 351 -33.06 18.23 -4.00
N SER A 352 -34.13 18.83 -3.51
CA SER A 352 -35.43 18.82 -4.15
C SER A 352 -35.22 19.06 -5.64
N ARG A 353 -35.43 18.03 -6.46
CA ARG A 353 -35.60 18.21 -7.89
C ARG A 353 -36.83 19.10 -8.04
N ALA A 354 -36.59 20.37 -8.31
CA ALA A 354 -37.63 21.26 -8.77
C ALA A 354 -38.17 20.68 -10.09
N SER A 355 -39.49 20.57 -10.11
CA SER A 355 -40.37 19.98 -11.12
C SER A 355 -40.15 20.51 -12.53
#